data_AF-M7WA18-F1
#
_entry.id   AF-M7WA18-F1
#
_cell.length_a   1.000
_cell.length_b   1.000
_cell.length_c   1.000
_cell.angle_alpha   90.00
_cell.angle_beta   90.00
_cell.angle_gamma   90.00
#
_symmetry.space_group_name_H-M   'P 1'
#
loop_
_entity.id
_entity.type
_entity.pdbx_description
1 polymer ?
#
loop_
_entity_poly.entity_id
_entity_poly.type
_entity_poly.pdbx_seq_one_letter_code
_entity_poly.pdbx_strand_id
1 'polypeptide(L)'
;MNVNNSECINKYKTFAYNKKHVFISGSISTGKTMLCNLLFEYLDYYTPAAYIKEYIDYNTDGEFKLKLLHDGLISNFEFQNYILDCYETQLNSSIYEDADIVIWDRHPIESLEVFCATNNSISNEQRLKLRLRIEQLSRRYQIPQLTNKNVGVINVDTSRISTEVIEEALVNTFIHPLLLGLSNGSIYVFLFCSDTNTQFKRLTKRNRTPEIESYKSKEDLYILNNQYALFYTELVQQKLNQIN
;
A
#
# COMPACT_ATOMS: atom_id res chain seq x y z
N MET A 1 -32.84 53.59 9.49
CA MET A 1 -32.93 52.34 8.73
C MET A 1 -31.56 51.68 8.79
N ASN A 2 -31.40 50.70 9.69
CA ASN A 2 -30.17 49.92 9.81
C ASN A 2 -30.28 48.75 8.84
N VAL A 3 -29.43 48.75 7.80
CA VAL A 3 -29.25 47.58 6.94
C VAL A 3 -28.14 46.76 7.56
N ASN A 4 -28.50 45.60 8.11
CA ASN A 4 -27.60 44.63 8.71
C ASN A 4 -26.60 44.12 7.66
N ASN A 5 -25.35 44.54 7.80
CA ASN A 5 -24.20 44.07 7.00
C ASN A 5 -23.58 42.77 7.56
N SER A 6 -24.40 41.81 8.00
CA SER A 6 -23.92 40.60 8.67
C SER A 6 -24.19 39.28 7.95
N GLU A 7 -24.63 39.31 6.68
CA GLU A 7 -24.89 38.08 5.90
C GLU A 7 -24.09 38.03 4.59
N CYS A 8 -22.76 38.12 4.68
CA CYS A 8 -21.86 37.73 3.60
C CYS A 8 -20.57 37.12 4.15
N ILE A 9 -20.68 36.23 5.15
CA ILE A 9 -19.55 35.37 5.54
C ILE A 9 -19.61 34.14 4.63
N ASN A 10 -18.91 34.27 3.49
CA ASN A 10 -18.17 33.23 2.79
C ASN A 10 -18.53 31.78 3.15
N LYS A 11 -19.59 31.25 2.52
CA LYS A 11 -19.71 29.80 2.26
C LYS A 11 -18.70 29.39 1.17
N TYR A 12 -17.40 29.55 1.42
CA TYR A 12 -16.45 28.68 0.75
C TYR A 12 -16.61 27.32 1.41
N LYS A 13 -17.47 26.47 0.84
CA LYS A 13 -17.26 25.03 0.96
C LYS A 13 -15.88 24.80 0.35
N THR A 14 -14.85 24.76 1.17
CA THR A 14 -13.58 24.14 0.83
C THR A 14 -13.96 22.73 0.39
N PHE A 15 -14.03 22.49 -0.92
CA PHE A 15 -13.95 21.14 -1.44
C PHE A 15 -12.59 20.65 -0.99
N ALA A 16 -12.55 19.90 0.12
CA ALA A 16 -11.34 19.24 0.54
C ALA A 16 -10.96 18.31 -0.62
N TYR A 17 -9.92 18.69 -1.37
CA TYR A 17 -9.40 17.84 -2.41
C TYR A 17 -8.83 16.60 -1.71
N ASN A 18 -9.58 15.50 -1.75
CA ASN A 18 -9.13 14.24 -1.19
C ASN A 18 -8.01 13.71 -2.09
N LYS A 19 -6.82 13.56 -1.49
CA LYS A 19 -5.66 12.93 -2.11
C LYS A 19 -6.04 11.60 -2.74
N LYS A 20 -5.41 11.28 -3.87
CA LYS A 20 -5.68 10.06 -4.62
C LYS A 20 -4.63 9.04 -4.30
N HIS A 21 -5.03 7.81 -4.04
CA HIS A 21 -4.10 6.77 -3.59
C HIS A 21 -3.95 5.68 -4.65
N VAL A 22 -2.71 5.29 -4.91
CA VAL A 22 -2.33 4.15 -5.74
C VAL A 22 -1.61 3.16 -4.85
N PHE A 23 -2.28 2.07 -4.48
CA PHE A 23 -1.70 1.02 -3.65
C PHE A 23 -1.16 -0.10 -4.53
N ILE A 24 0.15 -0.31 -4.51
CA ILE A 24 0.79 -1.44 -5.18
C ILE A 24 1.07 -2.51 -4.12
N SER A 25 0.35 -3.62 -4.22
CA SER A 25 0.38 -4.71 -3.24
C SER A 25 0.83 -6.03 -3.87
N GLY A 26 1.09 -7.02 -3.03
CA GLY A 26 1.55 -8.33 -3.44
C GLY A 26 2.71 -8.89 -2.62
N SER A 27 2.97 -10.17 -2.80
CA SER A 27 4.07 -10.88 -2.13
C SER A 27 5.46 -10.29 -2.48
N ILE A 28 6.50 -10.82 -1.87
CA ILE A 28 7.88 -10.41 -2.18
C ILE A 28 8.25 -10.76 -3.63
N SER A 29 9.13 -9.96 -4.22
CA SER A 29 9.69 -10.22 -5.57
C SER A 29 8.66 -10.29 -6.72
N THR A 30 7.51 -9.64 -6.58
CA THR A 30 6.49 -9.50 -7.65
C THR A 30 6.66 -8.25 -8.50
N GLY A 31 7.66 -7.40 -8.25
CA GLY A 31 7.93 -6.19 -9.04
C GLY A 31 7.33 -4.89 -8.49
N LYS A 32 6.78 -4.89 -7.26
CA LYS A 32 6.13 -3.72 -6.64
C LYS A 32 7.00 -2.47 -6.64
N THR A 33 8.18 -2.52 -6.03
CA THR A 33 9.10 -1.38 -5.92
C THR A 33 9.47 -0.82 -7.29
N MET A 34 9.66 -1.69 -8.29
CA MET A 34 9.92 -1.27 -9.67
C MET A 34 8.72 -0.52 -10.27
N LEU A 35 7.50 -1.04 -10.09
CA LEU A 35 6.29 -0.37 -10.57
C LEU A 35 6.06 0.97 -9.86
N CYS A 36 6.26 1.03 -8.54
CA CYS A 36 6.15 2.27 -7.79
C CYS A 36 7.15 3.32 -8.30
N ASN A 37 8.39 2.94 -8.57
CA ASN A 37 9.40 3.86 -9.11
C ASN A 37 9.02 4.38 -10.51
N LEU A 38 8.57 3.51 -11.41
CA LEU A 38 8.15 3.92 -12.76
C LEU A 38 6.95 4.88 -12.69
N LEU A 39 5.93 4.56 -11.88
CA LEU A 39 4.78 5.43 -11.68
C LEU A 39 5.16 6.77 -11.04
N PHE A 40 6.08 6.76 -10.07
CA PHE A 40 6.52 7.97 -9.40
C PHE A 40 7.33 8.86 -10.34
N GLU A 41 8.26 8.31 -11.11
CA GLU A 41 9.01 9.03 -12.14
C GLU A 41 8.08 9.64 -13.20
N TYR A 42 7.06 8.89 -13.62
CA TYR A 42 6.03 9.41 -14.51
C TYR A 42 5.32 10.61 -13.87
N LEU A 43 4.79 10.47 -12.66
CA LEU A 43 3.97 11.49 -11.99
C LEU A 43 4.76 12.75 -11.60
N ASP A 44 6.03 12.62 -11.20
CA ASP A 44 6.89 13.74 -10.75
C ASP A 44 6.99 14.85 -11.81
N TYR A 45 6.80 14.50 -13.10
CA TYR A 45 6.76 15.45 -14.20
C TYR A 45 5.42 16.21 -14.32
N TYR A 46 4.29 15.62 -13.91
CA TYR A 46 2.95 16.12 -14.21
C TYR A 46 2.18 16.67 -13.00
N THR A 47 2.44 16.17 -11.79
CA THR A 47 1.68 16.55 -10.59
C THR A 47 2.49 16.31 -9.31
N PRO A 48 2.28 17.09 -8.24
CA PRO A 48 2.84 16.77 -6.93
C PRO A 48 2.44 15.36 -6.48
N ALA A 49 3.43 14.49 -6.33
CA ALA A 49 3.24 13.12 -5.90
C ALA A 49 4.07 12.79 -4.66
N ALA A 50 3.57 11.90 -3.83
CA ALA A 50 4.32 11.32 -2.72
C ALA A 50 4.47 9.80 -2.92
N TYR A 51 5.67 9.27 -2.70
CA TYR A 51 5.91 7.84 -2.66
C TYR A 51 6.16 7.37 -1.24
N ILE A 52 5.21 6.62 -0.69
CA ILE A 52 5.32 5.93 0.59
C ILE A 52 5.98 4.58 0.37
N LYS A 53 7.25 4.49 0.75
CA LYS A 53 8.12 3.33 0.57
C LYS A 53 7.90 2.27 1.64
N GLU A 54 8.20 1.03 1.30
CA GLU A 54 8.34 -0.08 2.25
C GLU A 54 9.46 0.24 3.25
N TYR A 55 9.32 -0.20 4.50
CA TYR A 55 10.24 0.09 5.61
C TYR A 55 11.72 -0.16 5.27
N ILE A 56 12.01 -1.18 4.46
CA ILE A 56 13.37 -1.59 4.06
C ILE A 56 13.99 -0.68 3.00
N ASP A 57 13.17 -0.01 2.18
CA ASP A 57 13.63 0.99 1.20
C ASP A 57 13.58 2.42 1.76
N TYR A 58 12.96 2.59 2.93
CA TYR A 58 12.82 3.88 3.60
C TYR A 58 13.95 4.17 4.59
N ASN A 59 14.26 3.22 5.48
CA ASN A 59 15.25 3.40 6.54
C ASN A 59 16.25 2.22 6.54
N THR A 60 17.54 2.53 6.73
CA THR A 60 18.61 1.55 6.94
C THR A 60 18.34 0.58 8.10
N ASP A 61 17.58 1.01 9.12
CA ASP A 61 17.16 0.14 10.23
C ASP A 61 16.15 -0.95 9.81
N GLY A 62 15.54 -0.83 8.63
CA GLY A 62 14.52 -1.76 8.14
C GLY A 62 15.05 -3.18 8.02
N GLU A 63 16.26 -3.35 7.46
CA GLU A 63 16.92 -4.66 7.38
C GLU A 63 17.25 -5.23 8.76
N PHE A 64 17.72 -4.37 9.68
CA PHE A 64 18.05 -4.77 11.03
C PHE A 64 16.80 -5.25 11.79
N LYS A 65 15.69 -4.52 11.71
CA LYS A 65 14.41 -4.92 12.33
C LYS A 65 13.86 -6.21 11.74
N LEU A 66 13.97 -6.40 10.44
CA LEU A 66 13.56 -7.65 9.78
C LEU A 66 14.40 -8.83 10.27
N LYS A 67 15.72 -8.63 10.42
CA LYS A 67 16.60 -9.65 11.01
C LYS A 67 16.21 -9.99 12.45
N LEU A 68 15.95 -8.99 13.30
CA LEU A 68 15.49 -9.23 14.67
C LEU A 68 14.19 -10.04 14.72
N LEU A 69 13.27 -9.83 13.78
CA LEU A 69 12.04 -10.62 13.68
C LEU A 69 12.37 -12.08 13.33
N HIS A 70 13.21 -12.33 12.33
CA HIS A 70 13.59 -13.67 11.91
C HIS A 70 14.38 -14.43 12.97
N ASP A 71 15.21 -13.73 13.76
CA ASP A 71 15.95 -14.27 14.89
C ASP A 71 15.07 -14.48 16.14
N GLY A 72 13.77 -14.10 16.09
CA GLY A 72 12.82 -14.23 17.19
C GLY A 72 13.08 -13.26 18.36
N LEU A 73 13.86 -12.20 18.13
CA LEU A 73 14.23 -11.20 19.14
C LEU A 73 13.19 -10.10 19.32
N ILE A 74 12.31 -9.92 18.33
CA ILE A 74 11.11 -9.10 18.44
C ILE A 74 9.90 -9.89 17.96
N SER A 75 8.74 -9.59 18.52
CA SER A 75 7.47 -10.17 18.10
C SER A 75 7.01 -9.58 16.76
N ASN A 76 6.14 -10.32 16.06
CA ASN A 76 5.46 -9.79 14.87
C ASN A 76 4.67 -8.51 15.20
N PHE A 77 4.05 -8.42 16.39
CA PHE A 77 3.37 -7.20 16.84
C PHE A 77 4.31 -6.00 16.90
N GLU A 78 5.50 -6.15 17.49
CA GLU A 78 6.51 -5.07 17.55
C GLU A 78 7.00 -4.67 16.15
N PHE A 79 7.23 -5.65 15.28
CA PHE A 79 7.66 -5.40 13.92
C PHE A 79 6.59 -4.67 13.08
N GLN A 80 5.32 -5.08 13.17
CA GLN A 80 4.24 -4.39 12.48
C GLN A 80 4.04 -2.95 13.00
N ASN A 81 4.22 -2.71 14.30
CA ASN A 81 4.21 -1.35 14.83
C ASN A 81 5.34 -0.49 14.24
N TYR A 82 6.55 -1.06 14.13
CA TYR A 82 7.67 -0.38 13.46
C TYR A 82 7.35 -0.03 12.00
N ILE A 83 6.72 -0.93 11.24
CA ILE A 83 6.28 -0.63 9.87
C ILE A 83 5.30 0.56 9.84
N LEU A 84 4.33 0.58 10.76
CA LEU A 84 3.39 1.69 10.88
C LEU A 84 4.07 3.01 11.30
N ASP A 85 5.13 2.95 12.13
CA ASP A 85 5.97 4.12 12.46
C ASP A 85 6.69 4.66 11.21
N CYS A 86 7.22 3.78 10.35
CA CYS A 86 7.83 4.18 9.07
C CYS A 86 6.83 4.88 8.14
N TYR A 87 5.59 4.37 8.06
CA TYR A 87 4.53 5.05 7.29
C TYR A 87 4.19 6.40 7.90
N GLU A 88 3.95 6.46 9.21
CA GLU A 88 3.59 7.71 9.88
C GLU A 88 4.68 8.79 9.75
N THR A 89 5.95 8.41 9.76
CA THR A 89 7.06 9.35 9.56
C THR A 89 7.07 9.92 8.14
N GLN A 90 6.85 9.09 7.12
CA GLN A 90 6.75 9.54 5.73
C GLN A 90 5.52 10.44 5.50
N LEU A 91 4.41 10.15 6.18
CA LEU A 91 3.17 10.92 6.09
C LEU A 91 3.23 12.25 6.84
N ASN A 92 4.05 12.36 7.88
CA ASN A 92 4.38 13.63 8.55
C ASN A 92 5.46 14.41 7.79
N SER A 93 5.28 14.61 6.49
CA SER A 93 6.19 15.36 5.65
C SER A 93 5.43 16.36 4.77
N SER A 94 6.08 17.48 4.45
CA SER A 94 5.52 18.45 3.49
C SER A 94 5.29 17.82 2.12
N ILE A 95 6.12 16.86 1.72
CA ILE A 95 5.95 16.09 0.47
C ILE A 95 4.57 15.43 0.44
N TYR A 96 4.15 14.78 1.53
CA TYR A 96 2.82 14.21 1.61
C TYR A 96 1.72 15.28 1.67
N GLU A 97 1.91 16.34 2.45
CA GLU A 97 0.94 17.43 2.59
C GLU A 97 0.64 18.12 1.25
N ASP A 98 1.65 18.31 0.42
CA ASP A 98 1.56 18.97 -0.89
C ASP A 98 1.13 18.02 -2.03
N ALA A 99 1.21 16.70 -1.83
CA ALA A 99 0.91 15.72 -2.87
C ALA A 99 -0.58 15.62 -3.23
N ASP A 100 -0.90 15.59 -4.52
CA ASP A 100 -2.24 15.29 -5.04
C ASP A 100 -2.45 13.78 -5.16
N ILE A 101 -1.38 13.05 -5.53
CA ILE A 101 -1.36 11.59 -5.69
C ILE A 101 -0.34 10.97 -4.74
N VAL A 102 -0.72 9.89 -4.09
CA VAL A 102 0.12 9.14 -3.16
C VAL A 102 0.26 7.70 -3.65
N ILE A 103 1.48 7.30 -3.98
CA ILE A 103 1.84 5.93 -4.35
C ILE A 103 2.30 5.20 -3.08
N TRP A 104 1.83 3.97 -2.89
CA TRP A 104 2.15 3.15 -1.73
C TRP A 104 2.76 1.82 -2.17
N ASP A 105 3.93 1.49 -1.63
CA ASP A 105 4.39 0.10 -1.58
C ASP A 105 3.72 -0.57 -0.37
N ARG A 106 2.57 -1.22 -0.65
CA ARG A 106 1.60 -1.83 0.28
C ARG A 106 0.65 -0.87 0.99
N HIS A 107 -0.57 -1.35 1.23
CA HIS A 107 -1.55 -0.67 2.07
C HIS A 107 -1.30 -1.01 3.56
N PRO A 108 -1.45 -0.06 4.52
CA PRO A 108 -1.19 -0.32 5.95
C PRO A 108 -1.98 -1.50 6.55
N ILE A 109 -3.17 -1.78 6.03
CA ILE A 109 -4.00 -2.92 6.46
C ILE A 109 -3.31 -4.29 6.27
N GLU A 110 -2.35 -4.39 5.34
CA GLU A 110 -1.62 -5.63 5.08
C GLU A 110 -0.81 -6.08 6.31
N SER A 111 -0.34 -5.15 7.14
CA SER A 111 0.31 -5.47 8.43
C SER A 111 -0.56 -6.36 9.32
N LEU A 112 -1.87 -6.16 9.27
CA LEU A 112 -2.83 -6.92 10.05
C LEU A 112 -3.37 -8.15 9.31
N GLU A 113 -3.90 -7.94 8.10
CA GLU A 113 -4.68 -8.95 7.39
C GLU A 113 -3.83 -9.91 6.56
N VAL A 114 -2.56 -9.59 6.31
CA VAL A 114 -1.61 -10.48 5.63
C VAL A 114 -0.56 -10.99 6.61
N PHE A 115 0.21 -10.07 7.22
CA PHE A 115 1.35 -10.44 8.05
C PHE A 115 0.97 -10.94 9.44
N CYS A 116 -0.23 -10.60 9.92
CA CYS A 116 -0.79 -11.15 11.16
C CYS A 116 -2.03 -12.02 10.91
N ALA A 117 -2.20 -12.57 9.71
CA ALA A 117 -3.41 -13.34 9.35
C ALA A 117 -3.62 -14.58 10.25
N THR A 118 -2.55 -15.25 10.66
CA THR A 118 -2.67 -16.46 11.48
C THR A 118 -2.98 -16.12 12.94
N ASN A 119 -3.91 -16.85 13.55
CA ASN A 119 -4.37 -16.61 14.94
C ASN A 119 -3.27 -16.75 15.99
N ASN A 120 -2.16 -17.40 15.67
CA ASN A 120 -1.03 -17.59 16.58
C ASN A 120 0.08 -16.54 16.39
N SER A 121 -0.03 -15.65 15.39
CA SER A 121 1.00 -14.63 15.11
C SER A 121 1.01 -13.49 16.13
N ILE A 122 -0.16 -13.14 16.67
CA ILE A 122 -0.38 -12.09 17.68
C ILE A 122 -1.62 -12.43 18.53
N SER A 123 -1.70 -11.91 19.75
CA SER A 123 -2.88 -12.05 20.61
C SER A 123 -4.08 -11.22 20.11
N ASN A 124 -5.29 -11.54 20.55
CA ASN A 124 -6.49 -10.75 20.22
C ASN A 124 -6.38 -9.28 20.69
N GLU A 125 -5.75 -9.04 21.83
CA GLU A 125 -5.50 -7.69 22.34
C GLU A 125 -4.52 -6.93 21.43
N GLN A 126 -3.43 -7.57 21.01
CA GLN A 126 -2.46 -7.00 20.06
C GLN A 126 -3.11 -6.73 18.71
N ARG A 127 -3.96 -7.64 18.22
CA ARG A 127 -4.73 -7.46 16.98
C ARG A 127 -5.63 -6.24 17.05
N LEU A 128 -6.36 -6.06 18.15
CA LEU A 128 -7.20 -4.88 18.38
C LEU A 128 -6.37 -3.60 18.40
N LYS A 129 -5.21 -3.59 19.07
CA LYS A 129 -4.30 -2.44 19.10
C LYS A 129 -3.79 -2.07 17.72
N LEU A 130 -3.35 -3.04 16.92
CA LEU A 130 -2.93 -2.78 15.52
C LEU A 130 -4.06 -2.24 14.67
N ARG A 131 -5.28 -2.82 14.78
CA ARG A 131 -6.45 -2.34 14.05
C ARG A 131 -6.76 -0.88 14.37
N LEU A 132 -6.86 -0.53 15.66
CA LEU A 132 -7.14 0.84 16.09
C LEU A 132 -6.06 1.81 15.61
N ARG A 133 -4.79 1.38 15.62
CA ARG A 133 -3.68 2.18 15.12
C ARG A 133 -3.78 2.41 13.60
N ILE A 134 -4.08 1.38 12.82
CA ILE A 134 -4.29 1.50 11.37
C ILE A 134 -5.48 2.43 11.08
N GLU A 135 -6.59 2.30 11.82
CA GLU A 135 -7.76 3.17 11.68
C GLU A 135 -7.43 4.64 11.99
N GLN A 136 -6.64 4.89 13.03
CA GLN A 136 -6.16 6.24 13.38
C GLN A 136 -5.28 6.81 12.28
N LEU A 137 -4.32 6.03 11.77
CA LEU A 137 -3.45 6.41 10.66
C LEU A 137 -4.29 6.75 9.41
N SER A 138 -5.21 5.85 9.03
CA SER A 138 -6.09 6.03 7.89
C SER A 138 -6.96 7.27 8.02
N ARG A 139 -7.51 7.54 9.20
CA ARG A 139 -8.34 8.73 9.43
C ARG A 139 -7.51 10.02 9.36
N ARG A 140 -6.33 10.04 9.99
CA ARG A 140 -5.46 11.22 10.05
C ARG A 140 -4.94 11.62 8.68
N TYR A 141 -4.52 10.64 7.88
CA TYR A 141 -3.90 10.85 6.56
C TYR A 141 -4.84 10.45 5.40
N GLN A 142 -6.15 10.49 5.63
CA GLN A 142 -7.19 10.26 4.61
C GLN A 142 -7.00 9.00 3.76
N ILE A 143 -6.33 7.97 4.29
CA ILE A 143 -6.04 6.72 3.56
C ILE A 143 -7.36 5.95 3.44
N PRO A 144 -7.90 5.74 2.23
CA PRO A 144 -9.17 5.07 2.06
C PRO A 144 -9.08 3.60 2.45
N GLN A 145 -10.08 3.11 3.16
CA GLN A 145 -10.26 1.66 3.35
C GLN A 145 -10.40 0.98 1.98
N LEU A 146 -9.72 -0.14 1.77
CA LEU A 146 -9.75 -0.85 0.48
C LEU A 146 -11.16 -1.27 0.07
N THR A 147 -12.04 -1.53 1.03
CA THR A 147 -13.45 -1.88 0.79
C THR A 147 -14.29 -0.71 0.31
N ASN A 148 -13.82 0.53 0.39
CA ASN A 148 -14.55 1.71 -0.06
C ASN A 148 -14.87 1.60 -1.57
N LYS A 149 -16.11 1.87 -1.97
CA LYS A 149 -16.58 1.84 -3.37
C LYS A 149 -15.76 2.70 -4.34
N ASN A 150 -15.11 3.75 -3.84
CA ASN A 150 -14.26 4.64 -4.64
C ASN A 150 -12.82 4.12 -4.81
N VAL A 151 -12.50 2.94 -4.26
CA VAL A 151 -11.22 2.24 -4.49
C VAL A 151 -11.46 1.15 -5.53
N GLY A 152 -10.90 1.32 -6.74
CA GLY A 152 -10.83 0.27 -7.73
C GLY A 152 -9.89 -0.84 -7.26
N VAL A 153 -10.21 -2.10 -7.58
CA VAL A 153 -9.38 -3.25 -7.24
C VAL A 153 -9.10 -4.04 -8.51
N ILE A 154 -7.82 -4.23 -8.81
CA ILE A 154 -7.37 -5.05 -9.93
C ILE A 154 -6.28 -6.02 -9.47
N ASN A 155 -6.07 -7.09 -10.23
CA ASN A 155 -4.95 -7.99 -10.03
C ASN A 155 -4.19 -8.21 -11.34
N VAL A 156 -2.89 -8.46 -11.22
CA VAL A 156 -2.01 -8.63 -12.38
C VAL A 156 -0.97 -9.73 -12.13
N ASP A 157 -0.86 -10.65 -13.09
CA ASP A 157 0.14 -11.72 -13.07
C ASP A 157 1.45 -11.28 -13.73
N THR A 158 2.43 -10.95 -12.89
CA THR A 158 3.76 -10.47 -13.28
C THR A 158 4.66 -11.57 -13.86
N SER A 159 4.23 -12.83 -13.88
CA SER A 159 4.93 -13.87 -14.64
C SER A 159 4.68 -13.77 -16.14
N ARG A 160 3.60 -13.07 -16.55
CA ARG A 160 3.14 -13.00 -17.94
C ARG A 160 3.26 -11.59 -18.53
N ILE A 161 3.21 -10.57 -17.68
CA ILE A 161 3.22 -9.16 -18.07
C ILE A 161 4.40 -8.49 -17.39
N SER A 162 5.21 -7.73 -18.15
CA SER A 162 6.34 -6.98 -17.61
C SER A 162 5.87 -5.74 -16.85
N THR A 163 6.69 -5.26 -15.91
CA THR A 163 6.34 -4.11 -15.07
C THR A 163 6.05 -2.85 -15.89
N GLU A 164 6.77 -2.66 -17.00
CA GLU A 164 6.61 -1.52 -17.91
C GLU A 164 5.25 -1.53 -18.60
N VAL A 165 4.80 -2.70 -19.06
CA VAL A 165 3.45 -2.83 -19.67
C VAL A 165 2.36 -2.60 -18.63
N ILE A 166 2.59 -2.99 -17.37
CA ILE A 166 1.66 -2.72 -16.26
C ILE A 166 1.59 -1.22 -15.97
N GLU A 167 2.74 -0.55 -15.95
CA GLU A 167 2.83 0.90 -15.78
C GLU A 167 2.07 1.64 -16.88
N GLU A 168 2.35 1.34 -18.15
CA GLU A 168 1.68 1.97 -19.29
C GLU A 168 0.16 1.78 -19.21
N ALA A 169 -0.29 0.57 -18.85
CA ALA A 169 -1.71 0.28 -18.68
C ALA A 169 -2.33 1.10 -17.54
N LEU A 170 -1.67 1.18 -16.37
CA LEU A 170 -2.14 1.98 -15.23
C LEU A 170 -2.16 3.48 -15.55
N VAL A 171 -1.15 3.97 -16.26
CA VAL A 171 -1.07 5.36 -16.69
C VAL A 171 -2.27 5.70 -17.59
N ASN A 172 -2.48 4.92 -18.64
CA ASN A 172 -3.54 5.19 -19.61
C ASN A 172 -4.96 4.98 -19.05
N THR A 173 -5.16 3.95 -18.22
CA THR A 173 -6.51 3.57 -17.77
C THR A 173 -6.95 4.22 -16.46
N PHE A 174 -6.01 4.67 -15.63
CA PHE A 174 -6.31 5.22 -14.31
C PHE A 174 -5.70 6.61 -14.10
N ILE A 175 -4.39 6.77 -14.27
CA ILE A 175 -3.70 8.04 -13.97
C ILE A 175 -4.14 9.17 -14.91
N HIS A 176 -4.19 8.95 -16.22
CA HIS A 176 -4.65 9.98 -17.18
C HIS A 176 -6.07 10.44 -16.88
N PRO A 177 -7.08 9.54 -16.74
CA PRO A 177 -8.42 9.94 -16.32
C PRO A 177 -8.43 10.71 -14.98
N LEU A 178 -7.57 10.34 -14.03
CA LEU A 178 -7.44 11.02 -12.75
C LEU A 178 -6.90 12.46 -12.91
N LEU A 179 -5.82 12.64 -13.66
CA LEU A 179 -5.21 13.95 -13.94
C LEU A 179 -6.14 14.87 -14.73
N LEU A 180 -6.97 14.31 -15.61
CA LEU A 180 -7.98 15.05 -16.37
C LEU A 180 -9.26 15.34 -15.55
N GLY A 181 -9.35 14.89 -14.30
CA GLY A 181 -10.54 15.04 -13.46
C GLY A 181 -11.76 14.23 -13.92
N LEU A 182 -11.54 13.24 -14.80
CA LEU A 182 -12.57 12.33 -15.29
C LEU A 182 -12.86 11.19 -14.31
N SER A 183 -11.91 10.91 -13.42
CA SER A 183 -12.08 9.95 -12.32
C SER A 183 -11.61 10.56 -11.01
N ASN A 184 -12.27 10.19 -9.90
CA ASN A 184 -12.00 10.76 -8.57
C ASN A 184 -11.65 9.70 -7.51
N GLY A 185 -11.40 8.47 -7.95
CA GLY A 185 -11.16 7.30 -7.11
C GLY A 185 -9.70 7.08 -6.75
N SER A 186 -9.47 6.07 -5.92
CA SER A 186 -8.15 5.47 -5.67
C SER A 186 -8.11 4.08 -6.30
N ILE A 187 -6.94 3.47 -6.38
CA ILE A 187 -6.79 2.11 -6.93
C ILE A 187 -5.90 1.26 -6.03
N TYR A 188 -6.26 -0.02 -5.91
CA TYR A 188 -5.47 -1.06 -5.32
C TYR A 188 -5.12 -2.10 -6.39
N VAL A 189 -3.83 -2.30 -6.59
CA VAL A 189 -3.25 -3.17 -7.61
C VAL A 189 -2.59 -4.34 -6.91
N PHE A 190 -3.16 -5.52 -7.03
CA PHE A 190 -2.59 -6.75 -6.50
C PHE A 190 -1.67 -7.42 -7.52
N LEU A 191 -0.36 -7.28 -7.32
CA LEU A 191 0.65 -7.98 -8.13
C LEU A 191 0.92 -9.38 -7.58
N PHE A 192 0.73 -10.39 -8.41
CA PHE A 192 1.08 -11.77 -8.10
C PHE A 192 1.99 -12.37 -9.17
N CYS A 193 2.61 -13.50 -8.89
CA CYS A 193 3.45 -14.23 -9.83
C CYS A 193 3.02 -15.69 -9.80
N SER A 194 2.37 -16.16 -10.87
CA SER A 194 1.88 -17.56 -10.91
C SER A 194 2.99 -18.59 -11.10
N ASP A 195 4.18 -18.18 -11.58
CA ASP A 195 5.38 -19.02 -11.63
C ASP A 195 6.32 -18.73 -10.46
N THR A 196 6.25 -19.55 -9.42
CA THR A 196 7.10 -19.47 -8.23
C THR A 196 8.59 -19.57 -8.56
N ASN A 197 8.99 -20.27 -9.63
CA ASN A 197 10.41 -20.34 -10.01
C ASN A 197 10.91 -18.98 -10.50
N THR A 198 10.09 -18.27 -11.29
CA THR A 198 10.40 -16.90 -11.72
C THR A 198 10.43 -15.95 -10.54
N GLN A 199 9.46 -16.03 -9.62
CA GLN A 199 9.46 -15.22 -8.39
C GLN A 199 10.72 -15.46 -7.54
N PHE A 200 11.10 -16.72 -7.34
CA PHE A 200 12.29 -17.09 -6.57
C PHE A 200 13.58 -16.61 -7.26
N LYS A 201 13.69 -16.74 -8.59
CA LYS A 201 14.81 -16.17 -9.35
C LYS A 201 14.91 -14.64 -9.21
N ARG A 202 13.78 -13.94 -9.08
CA ARG A 202 13.78 -12.50 -8.82
C ARG A 202 14.29 -12.21 -7.42
N LEU A 203 13.83 -12.98 -6.42
CA LEU A 203 14.27 -12.85 -5.02
C LEU A 203 15.78 -13.01 -4.86
N THR A 204 16.36 -14.06 -5.44
CA THR A 204 17.81 -14.35 -5.30
C THR A 204 18.70 -13.33 -6.01
N LYS A 205 18.15 -12.56 -6.95
CA LYS A 205 18.85 -11.45 -7.61
C LYS A 205 18.75 -10.13 -6.84
N ARG A 206 17.96 -10.06 -5.76
CA ARG A 206 17.84 -8.83 -4.95
C ARG A 206 19.06 -8.67 -4.06
N ASN A 207 19.39 -7.43 -3.70
CA ASN A 207 20.42 -7.12 -2.71
C ASN A 207 19.79 -6.90 -1.32
N ARG A 208 18.93 -7.82 -0.87
CA ARG A 208 18.30 -7.77 0.47
C ARG A 208 18.64 -9.03 1.25
N THR A 209 19.76 -8.99 1.98
CA THR A 209 20.34 -10.17 2.65
C THR A 209 19.38 -10.85 3.63
N PRO A 210 18.64 -10.14 4.51
CA PRO A 210 17.74 -10.80 5.45
C PRO A 210 16.58 -11.56 4.78
N GLU A 211 16.06 -11.06 3.64
CA GLU A 211 15.04 -11.76 2.86
C GLU A 211 15.63 -13.06 2.26
N ILE A 212 16.83 -12.99 1.67
CA ILE A 212 17.48 -14.16 1.05
C ILE A 212 17.80 -15.25 2.09
N GLU A 213 18.26 -14.85 3.28
CA GLU A 213 18.56 -15.80 4.36
C GLU A 213 17.30 -16.49 4.91
N SER A 214 16.15 -15.83 4.83
CA SER A 214 14.89 -16.32 5.40
C SER A 214 14.10 -17.20 4.42
N TYR A 215 14.13 -16.87 3.13
CA TYR A 215 13.45 -17.61 2.07
C TYR A 215 14.47 -18.46 1.30
N LYS A 216 14.84 -19.61 1.88
CA LYS A 216 15.92 -20.47 1.36
C LYS A 216 15.47 -21.35 0.20
N SER A 217 14.17 -21.58 0.08
CA SER A 217 13.55 -22.40 -0.95
C SER A 217 12.36 -21.67 -1.59
N LYS A 218 11.98 -22.11 -2.80
CA LYS A 218 10.78 -21.57 -3.47
C LYS A 218 9.50 -21.93 -2.69
N GLU A 219 9.54 -23.00 -1.91
CA GLU A 219 8.43 -23.47 -1.08
C GLU A 219 8.09 -22.48 0.04
N ASP A 220 9.10 -21.75 0.55
CA ASP A 220 8.91 -20.74 1.60
C ASP A 220 8.05 -19.57 1.12
N LEU A 221 7.97 -19.34 -0.20
CA LEU A 221 7.13 -18.31 -0.81
C LEU A 221 5.64 -18.68 -0.80
N TYR A 222 5.29 -19.98 -0.77
CA TYR A 222 3.89 -20.40 -0.86
C TYR A 222 3.06 -19.89 0.30
N ILE A 223 3.62 -19.86 1.51
CA ILE A 223 2.91 -19.40 2.70
C ILE A 223 2.48 -17.95 2.50
N LEU A 224 3.43 -17.07 2.16
CA LEU A 224 3.14 -15.64 1.96
C LEU A 224 2.25 -15.40 0.73
N ASN A 225 2.51 -16.09 -0.38
CA ASN A 225 1.67 -16.01 -1.58
C ASN A 225 0.22 -16.40 -1.30
N ASN A 226 0.00 -17.44 -0.49
CA ASN A 226 -1.33 -17.89 -0.11
C ASN A 226 -2.04 -16.87 0.79
N GLN A 227 -1.35 -16.26 1.76
CA GLN A 227 -1.94 -15.19 2.58
C GLN A 227 -2.40 -14.01 1.72
N TYR A 228 -1.58 -13.61 0.75
CA TYR A 228 -1.95 -12.57 -0.21
C TYR A 228 -3.15 -12.96 -1.09
N ALA A 229 -3.20 -14.20 -1.56
CA ALA A 229 -4.32 -14.69 -2.37
C ALA A 229 -5.64 -14.74 -1.59
N LEU A 230 -5.59 -15.17 -0.32
CA LEU A 230 -6.74 -15.17 0.58
C LEU A 230 -7.22 -13.74 0.84
N PHE A 231 -6.30 -12.84 1.22
CA PHE A 231 -6.59 -11.43 1.44
C PHE A 231 -7.26 -10.77 0.23
N TYR A 232 -6.71 -10.98 -0.97
CA TYR A 232 -7.31 -10.46 -2.20
C TYR A 232 -8.72 -11.02 -2.46
N THR A 233 -8.89 -12.34 -2.29
CA THR A 233 -10.18 -13.01 -2.50
C THR A 233 -11.24 -12.48 -1.54
N GLU A 234 -10.90 -12.30 -0.28
CA GLU A 234 -11.80 -11.73 0.73
C GLU A 234 -12.17 -10.28 0.41
N LEU A 235 -11.19 -9.45 -0.01
CA LEU A 235 -11.43 -8.07 -0.41
C LEU A 235 -12.41 -7.98 -1.59
N VAL A 236 -12.23 -8.82 -2.62
CA VAL A 236 -13.13 -8.87 -3.78
C VAL A 236 -14.53 -9.31 -3.36
N GLN A 237 -14.65 -10.35 -2.52
CA GLN A 237 -15.94 -10.81 -2.03
C GLN A 237 -16.68 -9.73 -1.24
N GLN A 238 -15.97 -9.00 -0.36
CA GLN A 238 -16.55 -7.89 0.40
C GLN A 238 -17.04 -6.77 -0.53
N LYS A 239 -16.32 -6.46 -1.61
CA LYS A 239 -16.75 -5.48 -2.60
C LYS A 239 -17.98 -5.92 -3.38
N LEU A 240 -18.04 -7.18 -3.81
CA LEU A 240 -19.21 -7.71 -4.53
C LEU A 240 -20.47 -7.67 -3.64
N ASN A 241 -20.34 -7.98 -2.36
CA ASN A 241 -21.44 -7.94 -1.40
C ASN A 241 -21.96 -6.52 -1.09
N GLN A 242 -21.22 -5.46 -1.43
CA GLN A 242 -21.67 -4.08 -1.26
C GLN A 242 -22.43 -3.54 -2.48
N ILE A 243 -22.35 -4.23 -3.62
CA ILE A 243 -23.00 -3.83 -4.88
C ILE A 243 -24.41 -4.45 -4.98
N ASN A 244 -24.63 -5.58 -4.29
CA ASN A 244 -25.92 -6.28 -4.18
C ASN A 244 -26.70 -5.81 -2.95
#